data_AF-A0A9E4ASJ8-F1
#
_entry.id   AF-A0A9E4ASJ8-F1
#
_cell.length_a   1.000
_cell.length_b   1.000
_cell.length_c   1.000
_cell.angle_alpha   90.00
_cell.angle_beta   90.00
_cell.angle_gamma   90.00
#
_symmetry.space_group_name_H-M   'P 1'
#
loop_
_entity.id
_entity.type
_entity.pdbx_description
1 polymer ?
#
loop_
_entity_poly.entity_id
_entity_poly.type
_entity_poly.pdbx_seq_one_letter_code
_entity_poly.pdbx_strand_id
1 'polypeptide(L)' 'MHQHEHAQVSFVESGAFDVYIDGNEHRLTAGDGFYIHPNTDHGAVCREAGILIDVFSPVREDFLTE' A
#
# COMPACT_ATOMS: atom_id res chain seq x y z
N MET A 1 -2.41 -8.96 6.53
CA MET A 1 -3.62 -8.15 6.35
C MET A 1 -3.76 -7.23 7.54
N HIS A 2 -4.10 -5.98 7.29
CA HIS A 2 -4.31 -4.97 8.33
C HIS A 2 -5.18 -3.83 7.78
N GLN A 3 -5.59 -2.95 8.68
CA GLN A 3 -6.32 -1.73 8.39
C GLN A 3 -5.88 -0.62 9.34
N HIS A 4 -6.05 0.63 8.92
CA HIS A 4 -5.76 1.82 9.72
C HIS A 4 -6.64 2.99 9.25
N GLU A 5 -6.76 4.04 10.05
CA GLU A 5 -7.64 5.18 9.76
C GLU A 5 -7.10 6.11 8.65
N HIS A 6 -5.85 5.96 8.26
CA HIS A 6 -5.20 6.81 7.28
C HIS A 6 -5.67 6.43 5.87
N ALA A 7 -6.08 7.42 5.09
CA ALA A 7 -6.16 7.24 3.64
C ALA A 7 -4.74 7.00 3.11
N GLN A 8 -4.57 5.98 2.26
CA GLN A 8 -3.27 5.62 1.71
C GLN A 8 -3.32 5.60 0.19
N VAL A 9 -2.35 6.27 -0.44
CA VAL A 9 -2.02 6.10 -1.86
C VAL A 9 -0.65 5.44 -1.93
N SER A 10 -0.52 4.42 -2.77
CA SER A 10 0.72 3.70 -2.96
C SER A 10 1.08 3.63 -4.44
N PHE A 11 2.36 3.77 -4.76
CA PHE A 11 2.88 3.69 -6.12
C PHE A 11 3.98 2.64 -6.21
N VAL A 12 3.93 1.81 -7.26
CA VAL A 12 4.96 0.82 -7.54
C VAL A 12 6.07 1.47 -8.33
N GLU A 13 7.18 1.79 -7.66
CA GLU A 13 8.36 2.34 -8.33
C GLU A 13 9.07 1.26 -9.16
N SER A 14 9.22 0.06 -8.60
CA SER A 14 9.85 -1.09 -9.25
C SER A 14 9.35 -2.42 -8.67
N GLY A 15 9.56 -3.52 -9.39
CA GLY A 15 9.18 -4.88 -8.97
C GLY A 15 7.72 -5.25 -9.27
N ALA A 16 7.22 -6.28 -8.58
CA ALA A 16 5.87 -6.79 -8.75
C ALA A 16 5.24 -7.22 -7.41
N PHE A 17 4.00 -6.78 -7.17
CA PHE A 17 3.30 -6.96 -5.90
C PHE A 17 1.90 -7.54 -6.13
N ASP A 18 1.52 -8.55 -5.35
CA ASP A 18 0.11 -8.91 -5.18
C ASP A 18 -0.47 -8.00 -4.10
N VAL A 19 -1.39 -7.11 -4.47
CA VAL A 19 -2.04 -6.17 -3.59
C VAL A 19 -3.48 -6.62 -3.35
N TYR A 20 -3.86 -6.73 -2.09
CA TYR A 20 -5.21 -7.02 -1.65
C TYR A 20 -5.85 -5.77 -1.07
N ILE A 21 -7.07 -5.46 -1.51
CA ILE A 21 -7.91 -4.37 -0.99
C ILE A 21 -9.37 -4.84 -1.00
N ASP A 22 -10.01 -4.84 0.17
CA ASP A 22 -11.46 -5.11 0.31
C ASP A 22 -11.94 -6.40 -0.39
N GLY A 23 -11.29 -7.53 -0.16
CA GLY A 23 -11.68 -8.80 -0.80
C GLY A 23 -11.06 -9.04 -2.18
N ASN A 24 -10.49 -8.03 -2.82
CA ASN A 24 -10.01 -8.11 -4.19
C ASN A 24 -8.48 -8.14 -4.25
N GLU A 25 -7.92 -9.03 -5.06
CA GLU A 25 -6.49 -9.16 -5.27
C GLU A 25 -6.10 -8.74 -6.70
N HIS A 26 -5.06 -7.93 -6.81
CA HIS A 26 -4.52 -7.43 -8.07
C HIS A 26 -3.00 -7.55 -8.08
N ARG A 27 -2.43 -8.08 -9.16
CA ARG A 27 -0.99 -8.00 -9.43
C ARG A 27 -0.68 -6.63 -10.02
N LEU A 28 0.16 -5.86 -9.34
CA LEU A 28 0.64 -4.55 -9.79
C LEU A 28 2.14 -4.60 -10.07
N THR A 29 2.57 -3.77 -11.01
CA THR A 29 3.95 -3.67 -11.51
C THR A 29 4.40 -2.21 -11.60
N ALA A 30 5.68 -1.99 -11.89
CA ALA A 30 6.27 -0.65 -11.99
C ALA A 30 5.40 0.31 -12.84
N GLY A 31 5.08 1.48 -12.27
CA GLY A 31 4.21 2.49 -12.88
C GLY A 31 2.74 2.42 -12.44
N ASP A 32 2.31 1.32 -11.82
CA ASP A 32 0.96 1.20 -11.27
C ASP A 32 0.84 1.94 -9.93
N GLY A 33 -0.38 2.39 -9.62
CA GLY A 33 -0.72 2.97 -8.33
C GLY A 33 -2.08 2.47 -7.83
N PHE A 34 -2.26 2.48 -6.52
CA PHE A 34 -3.50 2.07 -5.88
C PHE A 34 -3.85 2.98 -4.70
N TYR A 35 -5.14 3.04 -4.40
CA TYR A 35 -5.70 3.81 -3.32
C TYR A 35 -6.46 2.92 -2.35
N ILE A 36 -6.27 3.16 -1.06
CA ILE A 36 -6.91 2.45 0.04
C ILE A 36 -7.71 3.48 0.83
N HIS A 37 -9.02 3.24 0.95
CA HIS A 37 -9.88 4.03 1.81
C HIS A 37 -9.56 3.80 3.31
N PRO A 38 -9.80 4.79 4.18
CA PRO A 38 -9.70 4.62 5.63
C PRO A 38 -10.43 3.37 6.14
N ASN A 39 -9.77 2.63 7.03
CA ASN A 39 -10.29 1.42 7.68
C ASN A 39 -10.69 0.29 6.71
N THR A 40 -10.19 0.31 5.46
CA THR A 40 -10.35 -0.81 4.53
C THR A 40 -9.24 -1.84 4.77
N ASP A 41 -9.60 -3.12 4.84
CA ASP A 41 -8.63 -4.21 4.96
C ASP A 41 -7.75 -4.31 3.72
N HIS A 42 -6.43 -4.28 3.91
CA HIS A 42 -5.45 -4.30 2.84
C HIS A 42 -4.11 -4.96 3.21
N GLY A 43 -3.34 -5.28 2.17
CA GLY A 43 -1.99 -5.84 2.28
C GLY A 43 -1.30 -5.95 0.92
N ALA A 44 0.02 -6.03 0.94
CA ALA A 44 0.83 -6.21 -0.26
C ALA A 44 1.86 -7.32 -0.04
N VAL A 45 2.00 -8.22 -1.00
CA VAL A 45 3.02 -9.27 -1.02
C VAL A 45 3.99 -9.00 -2.16
N CYS A 46 5.25 -8.74 -1.83
CA CYS A 46 6.32 -8.57 -2.82
C CYS A 46 6.66 -9.93 -3.45
N ARG A 47 6.47 -10.05 -4.77
CA ARG A 47 6.72 -11.28 -5.55
C ARG A 47 8.01 -11.21 -6.33
N GLU A 48 8.37 -10.00 -6.74
CA GLU A 48 9.67 -9.66 -7.33
C GLU A 48 10.21 -8.45 -6.58
N ALA A 49 11.51 -8.47 -6.25
CA ALA A 49 12.16 -7.42 -5.48
C ALA A 49 11.88 -6.05 -6.09
N GLY A 50 11.45 -5.11 -5.24
CA GLY A 50 10.93 -3.83 -5.69
C GLY A 50 10.72 -2.83 -4.58
N ILE A 51 10.23 -1.66 -4.94
CA ILE A 51 10.01 -0.52 -4.06
C ILE A 51 8.57 -0.02 -4.23
N LEU A 52 7.89 0.15 -3.09
CA LEU A 52 6.63 0.88 -2.98
C LEU A 52 6.90 2.27 -2.39
N ILE A 53 6.22 3.28 -2.91
CA ILE A 53 6.15 4.61 -2.31
C ILE A 53 4.75 4.75 -1.71
N ASP A 54 4.67 4.78 -0.38
CA ASP A 54 3.41 4.90 0.35
C ASP A 54 3.24 6.32 0.92
N VAL A 55 2.08 6.91 0.67
CA VAL A 55 1.70 8.25 1.14
C VAL A 55 0.41 8.16 1.93
N PHE A 56 0.41 8.76 3.13
CA PHE A 56 -0.68 8.64 4.09
C PHE A 56 -1.28 10.01 4.44
N SER A 57 -2.58 10.05 4.70
CA SER A 57 -3.28 11.18 5.30
C SER A 57 -4.33 10.70 6.32
N PRO A 58 -4.27 11.11 7.61
CA PRO A 58 -3.27 12.00 8.21
C PRO A 58 -1.87 11.37 8.29
N VAL A 59 -0.93 12.05 8.94
CA VAL A 59 0.44 11.54 9.12
C VAL A 59 0.45 10.24 9.93
N ARG A 60 1.31 9.29 9.55
CA ARG A 60 1.61 8.09 10.34
C ARG A 60 2.54 8.46 11.49
N GLU A 61 1.96 8.93 12.60
CA GLU A 61 2.73 9.32 13.79
C GLU A 61 3.59 8.18 14.33
N ASP A 62 3.15 6.94 14.17
CA ASP A 62 3.88 5.73 14.57
C ASP A 62 5.17 5.48 13.76
N PHE A 63 5.33 6.13 12.59
CA PHE A 63 6.58 6.09 11.82
C PHE A 63 7.57 7.16 12.24
N LEU A 64 7.12 8.18 12.98
CA LEU A 64 7.98 9.22 13.49
C LEU A 64 8.62 8.71 14.78
N THR A 65 9.93 8.47 14.72
CA THR A 65 10.76 8.31 15.92
C THR A 65 11.39 9.66 16.23
N GLU A 66 11.41 10.06 17.51
CA GLU A 66 12.16 11.25 17.96
C GLU A 66 13.67 11.08 17.78
#